data_AF-A0A3N5F0C1-F1
#
_entry.id   AF-A0A3N5F0C1-F1
#
_cell.length_a   1.000
_cell.length_b   1.000
_cell.length_c   1.000
_cell.angle_alpha   90.00
_cell.angle_beta   90.00
_cell.angle_gamma   90.00
#
_symmetry.space_group_name_H-M   'P 1'
#
loop_
_entity.id
_entity.type
_entity.pdbx_description
1 polymer ?
#
loop_
_entity_poly.entity_id
_entity_poly.type
_entity_poly.pdbx_seq_one_letter_code
_entity_poly.pdbx_strand_id
1 'polypeptide(L)'
;VRLAKASIADHVRAMLAFQQAGSVVFDYGNNIRAFAAEAGVTDAFAFPGFVPAFIRPLFCEGKGPFRWAALSGDPDDILKTDAALAELFPEDGSLHRWLRLAEEKVPFQGLPARICWLGYGERAKAGLRINDMVRSGELAAPIVIGRDHLDAGSVASPYRETEGMRDGSDAIADWPVLNALLNTAAGATWVSVHHGGGVGIGYSLHAGMVIVADGTNAAAARLERVLTTDPGMGVIRHADAGCERALEVARERGVRIPMEPGP
;
A
#
# COMPACT_ATOMS: atom_id res chain seq x y z
N VAL A 1 7.91 18.02 -24.49
CA VAL A 1 6.95 16.87 -24.53
C VAL A 1 7.18 15.96 -25.73
N ARG A 2 7.00 16.40 -26.99
CA ARG A 2 7.17 15.55 -28.19
C ARG A 2 8.51 14.80 -28.25
N LEU A 3 9.63 15.50 -28.03
CA LEU A 3 10.96 14.88 -28.04
C LEU A 3 11.13 13.82 -26.94
N ALA A 4 10.62 14.09 -25.74
CA ALA A 4 10.64 13.13 -24.64
C ALA A 4 9.83 11.87 -24.97
N LYS A 5 8.62 12.02 -25.56
CA LYS A 5 7.80 10.88 -25.98
C LYS A 5 8.46 10.05 -27.09
N ALA A 6 9.17 10.69 -28.02
CA ALA A 6 9.95 9.97 -29.03
C ALA A 6 11.07 9.12 -28.40
N SER A 7 11.82 9.68 -27.44
CA SER A 7 12.83 8.91 -26.70
C SER A 7 12.23 7.79 -25.84
N ILE A 8 11.04 8.01 -25.26
CA ILE A 8 10.30 6.97 -24.53
C ILE A 8 9.91 5.82 -25.47
N ALA A 9 9.47 6.12 -26.69
CA ALA A 9 9.16 5.08 -27.68
C ALA A 9 10.37 4.19 -27.96
N ASP A 10 11.55 4.78 -28.17
CA ASP A 10 12.78 4.02 -28.41
C ASP A 10 13.20 3.21 -27.17
N HIS A 11 13.05 3.79 -25.98
CA HIS A 11 13.30 3.08 -24.71
C HIS A 11 12.38 1.85 -24.56
N VAL A 12 11.08 2.00 -24.81
CA VAL A 12 10.12 0.87 -24.70
C VAL A 12 10.36 -0.18 -25.78
N ARG A 13 10.74 0.21 -27.01
CA ARG A 13 11.17 -0.77 -28.04
C ARG A 13 12.36 -1.61 -27.58
N ALA A 14 13.33 -0.99 -26.89
CA ALA A 14 14.46 -1.73 -26.31
C ALA A 14 14.00 -2.70 -25.20
N MET A 15 13.09 -2.28 -24.33
CA MET A 15 12.49 -3.15 -23.31
C MET A 15 11.76 -4.35 -23.95
N LEU A 16 10.99 -4.12 -25.02
CA LEU A 16 10.32 -5.17 -25.79
C LEU A 16 11.32 -6.14 -26.43
N ALA A 17 12.44 -5.63 -26.98
CA ALA A 17 13.49 -6.48 -27.54
C ALA A 17 14.13 -7.38 -26.46
N PHE A 18 14.36 -6.87 -25.24
CA PHE A 18 14.81 -7.69 -24.12
C PHE A 18 13.78 -8.77 -23.73
N GLN A 19 12.48 -8.44 -23.74
CA GLN A 19 11.41 -9.40 -23.48
C GLN A 19 11.40 -10.51 -24.54
N GLN A 20 11.49 -10.16 -25.82
CA GLN A 20 11.56 -11.10 -26.94
C GLN A 20 12.81 -12.00 -26.87
N ALA A 21 13.91 -11.47 -26.33
CA ALA A 21 15.12 -12.23 -26.05
C ALA A 21 15.05 -13.11 -24.78
N GLY A 22 13.90 -13.14 -24.09
CA GLY A 22 13.64 -14.03 -22.94
C GLY A 22 13.83 -13.38 -21.57
N SER A 23 14.07 -12.07 -21.49
CA SER A 23 14.16 -11.36 -20.21
C SER A 23 12.78 -11.16 -19.58
N VAL A 24 12.69 -11.21 -18.25
CA VAL A 24 11.49 -10.78 -17.53
C VAL A 24 11.44 -9.26 -17.54
N VAL A 25 10.44 -8.69 -18.22
CA VAL A 25 10.24 -7.25 -18.36
C VAL A 25 8.88 -6.88 -17.77
N PHE A 26 8.83 -5.75 -17.06
CA PHE A 26 7.60 -5.22 -16.47
C PHE A 26 7.68 -3.69 -16.34
N ASP A 27 6.53 -3.04 -16.31
CA ASP A 27 6.39 -1.62 -16.02
C ASP A 27 6.33 -1.39 -14.51
N TYR A 28 7.14 -0.44 -14.02
CA TYR A 28 7.23 -0.14 -12.59
C TYR A 28 6.47 1.14 -12.20
N GLY A 29 5.31 1.37 -12.80
CA GLY A 29 4.32 2.32 -12.33
C GLY A 29 4.62 3.79 -12.61
N ASN A 30 5.32 4.07 -13.71
CA ASN A 30 5.64 5.43 -14.17
C ASN A 30 4.92 5.82 -15.48
N ASN A 31 4.01 4.97 -15.95
CA ASN A 31 3.20 5.18 -17.16
C ASN A 31 4.00 5.23 -18.48
N ILE A 32 5.22 4.67 -18.51
CA ILE A 32 6.08 4.73 -19.70
C ILE A 32 5.45 4.01 -20.90
N ARG A 33 4.71 2.92 -20.67
CA ARG A 33 4.00 2.18 -21.73
C ARG A 33 2.93 3.02 -22.43
N ALA A 34 2.13 3.77 -21.68
CA ALA A 34 1.11 4.65 -22.28
C ALA A 34 1.74 5.74 -23.14
N PHE A 35 2.80 6.39 -22.65
CA PHE A 35 3.49 7.42 -23.43
C PHE A 35 4.19 6.86 -24.68
N ALA A 36 4.68 5.62 -24.65
CA ALA A 36 5.20 4.95 -25.82
C ALA A 36 4.09 4.59 -26.83
N ALA A 37 2.93 4.13 -26.34
CA ALA A 37 1.77 3.87 -27.19
C ALA A 37 1.29 5.13 -27.91
N GLU A 38 1.19 6.25 -27.19
CA GLU A 38 0.87 7.56 -27.78
C GLU A 38 1.92 8.04 -28.80
N ALA A 39 3.16 7.58 -28.67
CA ALA A 39 4.25 7.84 -29.60
C ALA A 39 4.35 6.82 -30.74
N GLY A 40 3.38 5.89 -30.86
CA GLY A 40 3.26 4.95 -31.98
C GLY A 40 3.87 3.57 -31.74
N VAL A 41 4.22 3.19 -30.51
CA VAL A 41 4.61 1.80 -30.19
C VAL A 41 3.35 0.97 -29.94
N THR A 42 2.90 0.25 -30.96
CA THR A 42 1.59 -0.45 -30.95
C THR A 42 1.51 -1.60 -29.94
N ASP A 43 2.64 -2.19 -29.58
CA ASP A 43 2.80 -3.31 -28.65
C ASP A 43 3.39 -2.88 -27.30
N ALA A 44 3.30 -1.58 -26.95
CA ALA A 44 3.88 -1.05 -25.71
C ALA A 44 3.37 -1.73 -24.43
N PHE A 45 2.19 -2.34 -24.46
CA PHE A 45 1.58 -3.07 -23.34
C PHE A 45 1.82 -4.59 -23.38
N ALA A 46 2.73 -5.08 -24.24
CA ALA A 46 3.07 -6.50 -24.31
C ALA A 46 3.80 -7.03 -23.05
N PHE A 47 4.32 -6.15 -22.20
CA PHE A 47 4.79 -6.48 -20.85
C PHE A 47 3.87 -5.86 -19.78
N PRO A 48 3.62 -6.59 -18.67
CA PRO A 48 2.64 -6.21 -17.66
C PRO A 48 3.18 -5.13 -16.71
N GLY A 49 2.28 -4.47 -15.99
CA GLY A 49 2.65 -3.72 -14.79
C GLY A 49 3.06 -4.65 -13.64
N PHE A 50 3.90 -4.15 -12.74
CA PHE A 50 4.38 -4.93 -11.60
C PHE A 50 3.26 -5.38 -10.65
N VAL A 51 2.14 -4.65 -10.58
CA VAL A 51 1.04 -4.99 -9.66
C VAL A 51 0.29 -6.24 -10.11
N PRO A 52 -0.28 -6.32 -11.33
CA PRO A 52 -0.88 -7.57 -11.79
C PRO A 52 0.12 -8.73 -11.85
N ALA A 53 1.40 -8.46 -12.12
CA ALA A 53 2.42 -9.50 -12.23
C ALA A 53 2.87 -10.08 -10.88
N PHE A 54 3.00 -9.26 -9.84
CA PHE A 54 3.70 -9.66 -8.59
C PHE A 54 3.01 -9.23 -7.30
N ILE A 55 2.35 -8.07 -7.25
CA ILE A 55 1.93 -7.44 -5.98
C ILE A 55 0.47 -7.71 -5.62
N ARG A 56 -0.42 -7.92 -6.59
CA ARG A 56 -1.87 -8.08 -6.33
C ARG A 56 -2.21 -9.15 -5.28
N PRO A 57 -1.53 -10.31 -5.21
CA PRO A 57 -1.79 -11.27 -4.13
C PRO A 57 -1.61 -10.68 -2.72
N LEU A 58 -0.65 -9.77 -2.53
CA LEU A 58 -0.46 -9.06 -1.25
C LEU A 58 -1.62 -8.10 -0.96
N PHE A 59 -2.12 -7.40 -1.99
CA PHE A 59 -3.29 -6.51 -1.84
C PHE A 59 -4.57 -7.26 -1.47
N CYS A 60 -4.75 -8.49 -1.96
CA CYS A 60 -5.87 -9.35 -1.55
C CYS A 60 -5.86 -9.66 -0.04
N GLU A 61 -4.70 -9.58 0.63
CA GLU A 61 -4.58 -9.73 2.09
C GLU A 61 -4.62 -8.40 2.85
N GLY A 62 -4.86 -7.29 2.15
CA GLY A 62 -4.76 -5.94 2.69
C GLY A 62 -3.32 -5.50 3.00
N LYS A 63 -2.30 -6.26 2.56
CA LYS A 63 -0.89 -5.86 2.71
C LYS A 63 -0.60 -4.69 1.78
N GLY A 64 0.31 -3.83 2.21
CA GLY A 64 0.75 -2.67 1.45
C GLY A 64 1.83 -1.89 2.21
N PRO A 65 2.26 -0.73 1.71
CA PRO A 65 3.43 -0.01 2.22
C PRO A 65 3.16 0.77 3.51
N PHE A 66 2.64 0.05 4.52
CA PHE A 66 2.44 0.51 5.89
C PHE A 66 3.77 0.95 6.52
N ARG A 67 3.76 2.12 7.14
CA ARG A 67 4.97 2.78 7.66
C ARG A 67 4.67 3.60 8.89
N TRP A 68 5.72 3.89 9.65
CA TRP A 68 5.66 4.82 10.75
C TRP A 68 6.95 5.62 10.88
N ALA A 69 6.87 6.76 11.57
CA ALA A 69 8.01 7.62 11.86
C ALA A 69 7.99 8.12 13.31
N ALA A 70 9.16 8.19 13.92
CA ALA A 70 9.34 8.64 15.29
C ALA A 70 9.43 10.16 15.36
N LEU A 71 8.47 10.81 16.03
CA LEU A 71 8.46 12.28 16.17
C LEU A 71 9.52 12.80 17.14
N SER A 72 10.14 11.91 17.93
CA SER A 72 11.30 12.23 18.78
C SER A 72 12.53 12.61 17.96
N GLY A 73 12.64 12.09 16.74
CA GLY A 73 13.87 12.13 15.95
C GLY A 73 14.93 11.11 16.41
N ASP A 74 14.64 10.30 17.43
CA ASP A 74 15.57 9.31 17.98
C ASP A 74 15.47 7.98 17.20
N PRO A 75 16.57 7.49 16.60
CA PRO A 75 16.60 6.18 15.94
C PRO A 75 16.22 5.01 16.84
N ASP A 76 16.46 5.11 18.15
CA ASP A 76 16.19 4.05 19.11
C ASP A 76 14.68 3.72 19.19
N ASP A 77 13.80 4.72 18.99
CA ASP A 77 12.36 4.49 18.92
C ASP A 77 12.00 3.54 17.76
N ILE A 78 12.69 3.64 16.61
CA ILE A 78 12.47 2.72 15.49
C ILE A 78 12.99 1.32 15.81
N LEU A 79 14.19 1.20 16.40
CA LEU A 79 14.75 -0.10 16.78
C LEU A 79 13.86 -0.84 17.78
N LYS A 80 13.30 -0.11 18.76
CA LYS A 80 12.31 -0.64 19.70
C LYS A 80 11.04 -1.11 19.00
N THR A 81 10.51 -0.32 18.05
CA THR A 81 9.34 -0.77 17.28
C THR A 81 9.65 -1.99 16.41
N ASP A 82 10.85 -2.09 15.82
CA ASP A 82 11.25 -3.26 15.05
C ASP A 82 11.27 -4.52 15.94
N ALA A 83 11.86 -4.44 17.14
CA ALA A 83 11.85 -5.53 18.11
C ALA A 83 10.41 -5.91 18.54
N ALA A 84 9.59 -4.92 18.87
CA ALA A 84 8.21 -5.15 19.28
C ALA A 84 7.35 -5.80 18.17
N LEU A 85 7.60 -5.45 16.90
CA LEU A 85 6.90 -6.09 15.77
C LEU A 85 7.37 -7.53 15.55
N ALA A 86 8.66 -7.82 15.71
CA ALA A 86 9.18 -9.19 15.63
C ALA A 86 8.57 -10.08 16.73
N GLU A 87 8.43 -9.55 17.95
CA GLU A 87 7.74 -10.23 19.06
C GLU A 87 6.24 -10.41 18.81
N LEU A 88 5.59 -9.42 18.21
CA LEU A 88 4.14 -9.45 17.93
C LEU A 88 3.77 -10.46 16.83
N PHE A 89 4.69 -10.72 15.91
CA PHE A 89 4.52 -11.64 14.78
C PHE A 89 5.65 -12.69 14.76
N PRO A 90 5.74 -13.59 15.77
CA PRO A 90 6.89 -14.48 15.94
C PRO A 90 7.01 -15.52 14.82
N GLU A 91 5.90 -15.87 14.17
CA GLU A 91 5.84 -16.88 13.12
C GLU A 91 6.12 -16.32 11.71
N ASP A 92 6.18 -14.99 11.53
CA ASP A 92 6.43 -14.37 10.22
C ASP A 92 7.94 -14.22 9.95
N GLY A 93 8.56 -15.31 9.50
CA GLY A 93 9.98 -15.31 9.14
C GLY A 93 10.36 -14.33 8.02
N SER A 94 9.41 -13.95 7.15
CA SER A 94 9.66 -12.95 6.11
C SER A 94 9.75 -11.55 6.70
N LEU A 95 8.84 -11.20 7.62
CA LEU A 95 8.87 -9.96 8.39
C LEU A 95 10.15 -9.84 9.20
N HIS A 96 10.57 -10.91 9.89
CA HIS A 96 11.81 -10.90 10.68
C HIS A 96 13.03 -10.64 9.81
N ARG A 97 13.11 -11.32 8.65
CA ARG A 97 14.18 -11.08 7.68
C ARG A 97 14.15 -9.66 7.14
N TRP A 98 12.96 -9.11 6.88
CA TRP A 98 12.79 -7.74 6.40
C TRP A 98 13.28 -6.71 7.41
N LEU A 99 12.85 -6.80 8.68
CA LEU A 99 13.25 -5.87 9.73
C LEU A 99 14.77 -5.86 9.91
N ARG A 100 15.39 -7.04 10.00
CA ARG A 100 16.85 -7.18 10.11
C ARG A 100 17.57 -6.54 8.91
N LEU A 101 17.13 -6.81 7.68
CA LEU A 101 17.75 -6.21 6.50
C LEU A 101 17.53 -4.69 6.44
N ALA A 102 16.37 -4.22 6.88
CA ALA A 102 16.05 -2.80 6.89
C ALA A 102 16.89 -2.04 7.92
N GLU A 103 17.19 -2.65 9.07
CA GLU A 103 18.16 -2.13 10.04
C GLU A 103 19.60 -2.13 9.47
N GLU A 104 20.04 -3.25 8.89
CA GLU A 104 21.41 -3.40 8.37
C GLU A 104 21.71 -2.52 7.14
N LYS A 105 20.70 -2.21 6.31
CA LYS A 105 20.91 -1.68 4.96
C LYS A 105 20.26 -0.33 4.68
N VAL A 106 19.30 0.14 5.50
CA VAL A 106 18.55 1.37 5.21
C VAL A 106 18.95 2.48 6.20
N PRO A 107 19.79 3.44 5.80
CA PRO A 107 20.07 4.59 6.64
C PRO A 107 18.83 5.48 6.77
N PHE A 108 18.62 6.06 7.94
CA PHE A 108 17.53 7.01 8.16
C PHE A 108 17.74 8.33 7.41
N GLN A 109 16.63 8.97 7.03
CA GLN A 109 16.62 10.28 6.35
C GLN A 109 15.57 11.18 7.00
N GLY A 110 16.00 12.28 7.64
CA GLY A 110 15.09 13.12 8.43
C GLY A 110 14.68 12.42 9.72
N LEU A 111 13.37 12.43 10.03
CA LEU A 111 12.86 11.64 11.16
C LEU A 111 13.10 10.15 10.90
N PRO A 112 13.64 9.39 11.86
CA PRO A 112 13.74 7.94 11.76
C PRO A 112 12.36 7.34 11.47
N ALA A 113 12.31 6.47 10.46
CA ALA A 113 11.08 5.89 9.96
C ALA A 113 11.32 4.46 9.49
N ARG A 114 10.28 3.65 9.56
CA ARG A 114 10.29 2.27 9.08
C ARG A 114 9.12 2.02 8.16
N ILE A 115 9.41 1.32 7.08
CA ILE A 115 8.43 0.71 6.18
C ILE A 115 8.36 -0.78 6.53
N CYS A 116 7.17 -1.34 6.69
CA CYS A 116 6.97 -2.77 6.91
C CYS A 116 5.58 -3.17 6.40
N TRP A 117 5.53 -4.10 5.45
CA TRP A 117 4.27 -4.45 4.80
C TRP A 117 3.41 -5.33 5.72
N LEU A 118 2.37 -4.74 6.29
CA LEU A 118 1.39 -5.41 7.15
C LEU A 118 0.00 -5.38 6.52
N GLY A 119 -0.76 -6.44 6.72
CA GLY A 119 -2.08 -6.69 6.13
C GLY A 119 -3.25 -6.38 7.05
N TYR A 120 -4.44 -6.80 6.60
CA TYR A 120 -5.67 -6.70 7.41
C TYR A 120 -5.52 -7.45 8.74
N GLY A 121 -5.85 -6.79 9.84
CA GLY A 121 -5.66 -7.28 11.22
C GLY A 121 -4.27 -6.99 11.78
N GLU A 122 -3.20 -7.22 11.02
CA GLU A 122 -1.82 -6.97 11.45
C GLU A 122 -1.57 -5.48 11.73
N ARG A 123 -2.07 -4.59 10.86
CA ARG A 123 -1.91 -3.13 11.04
C ARG A 123 -2.50 -2.63 12.36
N ALA A 124 -3.72 -3.06 12.71
CA ALA A 124 -4.38 -2.65 13.95
C ALA A 124 -3.61 -3.16 15.18
N LYS A 125 -3.16 -4.42 15.17
CA LYS A 125 -2.32 -4.98 16.25
C LYS A 125 -1.03 -4.18 16.43
N ALA A 126 -0.32 -3.89 15.34
CA ALA A 126 0.92 -3.13 15.38
C ALA A 126 0.70 -1.70 15.89
N GLY A 127 -0.33 -1.00 15.38
CA GLY A 127 -0.64 0.36 15.81
C GLY A 127 -1.02 0.47 17.28
N LEU A 128 -1.78 -0.50 17.80
CA LEU A 128 -2.12 -0.57 19.23
C LEU A 128 -0.88 -0.84 20.10
N ARG A 129 -0.02 -1.79 19.71
CA ARG A 129 1.23 -2.07 20.42
C ARG A 129 2.13 -0.83 20.47
N ILE A 130 2.31 -0.14 19.34
CA ILE A 130 3.08 1.11 19.27
C ILE A 130 2.49 2.17 20.20
N ASN A 131 1.17 2.36 20.20
CA ASN A 131 0.52 3.32 21.08
C ASN A 131 0.73 2.99 22.56
N ASP A 132 0.72 1.71 22.94
CA ASP A 132 1.00 1.30 24.31
C ASP A 132 2.48 1.51 24.70
N MET A 133 3.41 1.39 23.75
CA MET A 133 4.82 1.74 23.98
C MET A 133 5.01 3.25 24.20
N VAL A 134 4.27 4.10 23.48
CA VAL A 134 4.26 5.56 23.75
C VAL A 134 3.68 5.84 25.13
N ARG A 135 2.58 5.16 25.50
CA ARG A 135 1.93 5.33 26.80
C ARG A 135 2.84 4.93 27.98
N SER A 136 3.60 3.85 27.84
CA SER A 136 4.51 3.36 28.89
C SER A 136 5.80 4.18 29.00
N GLY A 137 6.10 5.03 28.02
CA GLY A 137 7.37 5.74 27.91
C GLY A 137 8.52 4.88 27.39
N GLU A 138 8.23 3.68 26.85
CA GLU A 138 9.20 2.85 26.12
C GLU A 138 9.70 3.58 24.85
N LEU A 139 8.78 4.30 24.19
CA LEU A 139 9.09 5.24 23.11
C LEU A 139 9.13 6.67 23.64
N ALA A 140 10.10 7.45 23.18
CA ALA A 140 10.38 8.79 23.72
C ALA A 140 9.34 9.86 23.33
N ALA A 141 8.61 9.66 22.24
CA ALA A 141 7.59 10.58 21.75
C ALA A 141 6.48 9.84 20.96
N PRO A 142 5.37 10.53 20.61
CA PRO A 142 4.36 9.96 19.72
C PRO A 142 4.91 9.49 18.37
N ILE A 143 4.25 8.47 17.81
CA ILE A 143 4.60 7.90 16.50
C ILE A 143 3.51 8.27 15.49
N VAL A 144 3.91 8.71 14.30
CA VAL A 144 2.97 8.87 13.18
C VAL A 144 2.93 7.58 12.37
N ILE A 145 1.73 7.08 12.09
CA ILE A 145 1.51 5.83 11.35
C ILE A 145 0.73 6.15 10.09
N GLY A 146 1.25 5.73 8.93
CA GLY A 146 0.62 5.97 7.65
C GLY A 146 1.06 4.99 6.59
N ARG A 147 0.96 5.41 5.32
CA ARG A 147 1.32 4.61 4.15
C ARG A 147 1.49 5.50 2.92
N ASP A 148 1.93 4.90 1.82
CA ASP A 148 1.73 5.50 0.49
C ASP A 148 0.23 5.50 0.13
N HIS A 149 -0.14 6.28 -0.88
CA HIS A 149 -1.43 6.18 -1.55
C HIS A 149 -1.49 4.96 -2.50
N LEU A 150 -0.35 4.35 -2.84
CA LEU A 150 -0.32 2.98 -3.34
C LEU A 150 -0.64 2.04 -2.18
N ASP A 151 -1.86 1.52 -2.13
CA ASP A 151 -2.27 0.50 -1.17
C ASP A 151 -3.54 -0.20 -1.64
N ALA A 152 -3.81 -1.39 -1.11
CA ALA A 152 -4.84 -2.32 -1.58
C ALA A 152 -6.22 -1.68 -1.82
N GLY A 153 -6.64 -0.74 -0.97
CA GLY A 153 -7.98 -0.14 -1.02
C GLY A 153 -8.02 1.33 -1.42
N SER A 154 -6.89 1.94 -1.76
CA SER A 154 -6.77 3.40 -1.73
C SER A 154 -6.43 4.06 -3.06
N VAL A 155 -6.44 3.32 -4.16
CA VAL A 155 -6.10 3.83 -5.49
C VAL A 155 -6.90 3.14 -6.60
N ALA A 156 -7.29 3.93 -7.58
CA ALA A 156 -7.70 3.49 -8.91
C ALA A 156 -6.67 4.02 -9.92
N SER A 157 -5.95 3.13 -10.60
CA SER A 157 -4.95 3.46 -11.61
C SER A 157 -4.82 2.33 -12.65
N PRO A 158 -5.53 2.42 -13.80
CA PRO A 158 -5.62 1.33 -14.79
C PRO A 158 -4.29 0.91 -15.43
N TYR A 159 -3.25 1.75 -15.35
CA TYR A 159 -1.91 1.45 -15.88
C TYR A 159 -0.89 1.12 -14.79
N ARG A 160 -1.37 0.89 -13.56
CA ARG A 160 -0.54 0.55 -12.40
C ARG A 160 -1.28 -0.37 -11.43
N GLU A 161 -1.85 0.14 -10.33
CA GLU A 161 -2.38 -0.71 -9.25
C GLU A 161 -3.61 -1.52 -9.63
N THR A 162 -4.45 -0.97 -10.50
CA THR A 162 -5.72 -1.60 -10.90
C THR A 162 -5.68 -2.10 -12.34
N GLU A 163 -4.48 -2.27 -12.91
CA GLU A 163 -4.30 -2.80 -14.27
C GLU A 163 -4.74 -4.26 -14.38
N GLY A 164 -5.71 -4.56 -15.23
CA GLY A 164 -6.20 -5.91 -15.46
C GLY A 164 -6.85 -6.49 -14.20
N MET A 165 -7.80 -5.78 -13.60
CA MET A 165 -8.68 -6.37 -12.58
C MET A 165 -9.44 -7.55 -13.19
N ARG A 166 -9.72 -8.60 -12.41
CA ARG A 166 -10.31 -9.86 -12.91
C ARG A 166 -11.68 -9.64 -13.58
N ASP A 167 -12.45 -8.68 -13.08
CA ASP A 167 -13.79 -8.30 -13.54
C ASP A 167 -13.79 -7.10 -14.52
N GLY A 168 -12.62 -6.56 -14.86
CA GLY A 168 -12.48 -5.37 -15.71
C GLY A 168 -12.80 -4.04 -15.01
N SER A 169 -12.87 -4.02 -13.67
CA SER A 169 -13.14 -2.82 -12.86
C SER A 169 -11.98 -1.82 -12.76
N ASP A 170 -10.98 -1.90 -13.64
CA ASP A 170 -9.72 -1.16 -13.60
C ASP A 170 -9.90 0.33 -13.32
N ALA A 171 -10.87 0.97 -13.97
CA ALA A 171 -11.11 2.41 -13.92
C ALA A 171 -12.12 2.86 -12.86
N ILE A 172 -12.71 1.96 -12.07
CA ILE A 172 -13.68 2.32 -11.03
C ILE A 172 -12.96 3.06 -9.90
N ALA A 173 -13.24 4.36 -9.77
CA ALA A 173 -12.60 5.25 -8.83
C ALA A 173 -13.43 5.52 -7.55
N ASP A 174 -14.54 4.83 -7.35
CA ASP A 174 -15.34 4.96 -6.11
C ASP A 174 -14.54 4.50 -4.88
N TRP A 175 -13.75 3.44 -5.02
CA TRP A 175 -12.96 2.83 -3.94
C TRP A 175 -11.99 3.80 -3.23
N PRO A 176 -11.10 4.55 -3.91
CA PRO A 176 -10.25 5.53 -3.24
C PRO A 176 -11.04 6.67 -2.59
N VAL A 177 -12.19 7.07 -3.14
CA VAL A 177 -13.06 8.07 -2.52
C VAL A 177 -13.68 7.53 -1.23
N LEU A 178 -14.22 6.30 -1.27
CA LEU A 178 -14.75 5.61 -0.10
C LEU A 178 -13.68 5.37 0.97
N ASN A 179 -12.44 5.03 0.57
CA ASN A 179 -11.31 4.92 1.49
C ASN A 179 -11.08 6.22 2.26
N ALA A 180 -11.04 7.36 1.58
CA ALA A 180 -10.86 8.67 2.23
C ALA A 180 -12.02 9.01 3.18
N LEU A 181 -13.27 8.83 2.72
CA LEU A 181 -14.45 9.10 3.53
C LEU A 181 -14.49 8.22 4.79
N LEU A 182 -14.20 6.92 4.63
CA LEU A 182 -14.20 5.97 5.74
C LEU A 182 -13.07 6.23 6.72
N ASN A 183 -11.85 6.56 6.25
CA ASN A 183 -10.75 6.93 7.13
C ASN A 183 -11.02 8.22 7.91
N THR A 184 -11.73 9.18 7.29
CA THR A 184 -12.21 10.39 7.96
C THR A 184 -13.19 10.04 9.07
N ALA A 185 -14.18 9.19 8.78
CA ALA A 185 -15.18 8.75 9.76
C ALA A 185 -14.58 7.87 10.88
N ALA A 186 -13.58 7.05 10.56
CA ALA A 186 -12.93 6.17 11.53
C ALA A 186 -12.02 6.94 12.51
N GLY A 187 -11.54 8.12 12.12
CA GLY A 187 -10.80 9.04 12.97
C GLY A 187 -9.31 9.11 12.68
N ALA A 188 -8.88 9.03 11.42
CA ALA A 188 -7.50 9.34 11.05
C ALA A 188 -7.16 10.78 11.45
N THR A 189 -5.89 11.06 11.75
CA THR A 189 -5.45 12.42 12.13
C THR A 189 -5.49 13.36 10.93
N TRP A 190 -5.09 12.87 9.76
CA TRP A 190 -5.36 13.56 8.49
C TRP A 190 -5.62 12.57 7.36
N VAL A 191 -6.41 13.03 6.41
CA VAL A 191 -6.81 12.30 5.20
C VAL A 191 -6.58 13.19 4.00
N SER A 192 -6.22 12.59 2.87
CA SER A 192 -5.95 13.30 1.62
C SER A 192 -6.55 12.56 0.43
N VAL A 193 -6.95 13.31 -0.59
CA VAL A 193 -7.43 12.80 -1.87
C VAL A 193 -6.66 13.51 -2.97
N HIS A 194 -5.94 12.74 -3.78
CA HIS A 194 -5.04 13.25 -4.81
C HIS A 194 -5.39 12.66 -6.17
N HIS A 195 -4.94 13.34 -7.22
CA HIS A 195 -5.11 12.96 -8.61
C HIS A 195 -3.75 12.95 -9.33
N GLY A 196 -3.51 11.92 -10.13
CA GLY A 196 -2.37 11.81 -11.04
C GLY A 196 -1.03 11.45 -10.40
N GLY A 197 -1.01 11.05 -9.13
CA GLY A 197 0.20 10.57 -8.48
C GLY A 197 0.75 9.32 -9.18
N GLY A 198 2.07 9.29 -9.38
CA GLY A 198 2.79 8.19 -10.03
C GLY A 198 2.69 8.18 -11.54
N VAL A 199 1.47 8.10 -12.07
CA VAL A 199 1.21 7.87 -13.51
C VAL A 199 0.85 9.14 -14.29
N GLY A 200 0.74 10.28 -13.62
CA GLY A 200 0.45 11.57 -14.24
C GLY A 200 -1.04 11.92 -14.29
N ILE A 201 -1.32 13.20 -14.58
CA ILE A 201 -2.66 13.79 -14.64
C ILE A 201 -3.57 12.96 -15.57
N GLY A 202 -4.70 12.52 -15.05
CA GLY A 202 -5.75 11.79 -15.79
C GLY A 202 -5.72 10.28 -15.59
N TYR A 203 -4.67 9.72 -14.98
CA TYR A 203 -4.45 8.26 -14.93
C TYR A 203 -4.59 7.63 -13.54
N SER A 204 -4.79 8.43 -12.49
CA SER A 204 -5.02 7.90 -11.14
C SER A 204 -5.85 8.81 -10.25
N LEU A 205 -6.67 8.19 -9.40
CA LEU A 205 -7.33 8.80 -8.25
C LEU A 205 -6.98 7.97 -7.02
N HIS A 206 -6.52 8.62 -5.95
CA HIS A 206 -5.99 7.90 -4.81
C HIS A 206 -6.07 8.68 -3.49
N ALA A 207 -6.14 7.94 -2.38
CA ALA A 207 -6.34 8.47 -1.05
C ALA A 207 -5.19 8.08 -0.09
N GLY A 208 -4.86 9.02 0.79
CA GLY A 208 -3.86 8.83 1.84
C GLY A 208 -4.49 9.04 3.19
N MET A 209 -3.95 8.33 4.19
CA MET A 209 -4.34 8.47 5.59
C MET A 209 -3.08 8.45 6.45
N VAL A 210 -3.13 9.18 7.56
CA VAL A 210 -2.15 9.06 8.64
C VAL A 210 -2.87 9.23 9.97
N ILE A 211 -2.42 8.49 10.97
CA ILE A 211 -2.94 8.53 12.33
C ILE A 211 -1.79 8.59 13.34
N VAL A 212 -1.96 9.41 14.37
CA VAL A 212 -0.97 9.58 15.45
C VAL A 212 -1.28 8.61 16.59
N ALA A 213 -0.26 7.84 17.00
CA ALA A 213 -0.20 7.08 18.23
C ALA A 213 0.45 7.94 19.32
N ASP A 214 -0.38 8.57 20.15
CA ASP A 214 0.05 9.53 21.20
C ASP A 214 -0.01 8.95 22.62
N GLY A 215 -0.26 7.64 22.75
CA GLY A 215 -0.36 6.95 24.04
C GLY A 215 -1.72 7.10 24.74
N THR A 216 -2.65 7.88 24.19
CA THR A 216 -3.97 8.07 24.82
C THR A 216 -4.94 6.93 24.53
N ASN A 217 -5.94 6.74 25.40
CA ASN A 217 -7.06 5.83 25.13
C ASN A 217 -7.89 6.27 23.90
N ALA A 218 -7.97 7.59 23.67
CA ALA A 218 -8.67 8.13 22.52
C ALA A 218 -7.95 7.76 21.20
N ALA A 219 -6.61 7.82 21.18
CA ALA A 219 -5.84 7.36 20.03
C ALA A 219 -5.97 5.85 19.84
N ALA A 220 -5.91 5.03 20.90
CA ALA A 220 -6.10 3.58 20.81
C ALA A 220 -7.42 3.21 20.08
N ALA A 221 -8.54 3.84 20.48
CA ALA A 221 -9.83 3.59 19.85
C ALA A 221 -9.88 4.04 18.37
N ARG A 222 -9.20 5.14 18.01
CA ARG A 222 -9.10 5.58 16.61
C ARG A 222 -8.20 4.65 15.80
N LEU A 223 -7.05 4.25 16.33
CA LEU A 223 -6.10 3.33 15.71
C LEU A 223 -6.75 2.01 15.36
N GLU A 224 -7.48 1.41 16.30
CA GLU A 224 -8.20 0.16 16.06
C GLU A 224 -9.16 0.28 14.87
N ARG A 225 -10.01 1.32 14.84
CA ARG A 225 -10.98 1.52 13.75
C ARG A 225 -10.30 1.82 12.42
N VAL A 226 -9.38 2.77 12.42
CA VAL A 226 -8.73 3.29 11.21
C VAL A 226 -7.84 2.23 10.58
N LEU A 227 -7.03 1.53 11.38
CA LEU A 227 -6.13 0.47 10.89
C LEU A 227 -6.84 -0.86 10.62
N THR A 228 -8.13 -0.96 10.92
CA THR A 228 -9.02 -2.04 10.46
C THR A 228 -9.70 -1.66 9.15
N THR A 229 -10.32 -0.48 9.11
CA THR A 229 -11.11 -0.02 7.94
C THR A 229 -10.24 0.27 6.71
N ASP A 230 -9.04 0.83 6.90
CA ASP A 230 -8.15 1.18 5.80
C ASP A 230 -7.68 -0.05 4.97
N PRO A 231 -7.01 -1.06 5.56
CA PRO A 231 -6.71 -2.29 4.82
C PRO A 231 -7.97 -3.10 4.50
N GLY A 232 -9.03 -2.97 5.29
CA GLY A 232 -10.32 -3.62 5.06
C GLY A 232 -10.96 -3.20 3.74
N MET A 233 -10.86 -1.91 3.39
CA MET A 233 -11.27 -1.39 2.07
C MET A 233 -10.56 -2.11 0.93
N GLY A 234 -9.28 -2.48 1.12
CA GLY A 234 -8.51 -3.24 0.14
C GLY A 234 -9.01 -4.66 -0.04
N VAL A 235 -9.30 -5.35 1.07
CA VAL A 235 -9.85 -6.71 1.02
C VAL A 235 -11.23 -6.71 0.35
N ILE A 236 -12.15 -5.83 0.75
CA ILE A 236 -13.49 -5.79 0.15
C ILE A 236 -13.46 -5.42 -1.33
N ARG A 237 -12.60 -4.49 -1.75
CA ARG A 237 -12.45 -4.10 -3.16
C ARG A 237 -12.01 -5.28 -4.03
N HIS A 238 -11.02 -6.04 -3.57
CA HIS A 238 -10.50 -7.17 -4.34
C HIS A 238 -11.44 -8.37 -4.29
N ALA A 239 -12.16 -8.57 -3.18
CA ALA A 239 -13.21 -9.57 -3.08
C ALA A 239 -14.38 -9.26 -4.04
N ASP A 240 -14.81 -8.00 -4.12
CA ASP A 240 -15.83 -7.53 -5.06
C ASP A 240 -15.43 -7.81 -6.52
N ALA A 241 -14.16 -7.57 -6.86
CA ALA A 241 -13.59 -7.93 -8.17
C ALA A 241 -13.41 -9.44 -8.41
N GLY A 242 -13.85 -10.31 -7.49
CA GLY A 242 -13.80 -11.77 -7.62
C GLY A 242 -12.42 -12.39 -7.37
N CYS A 243 -11.53 -11.72 -6.64
CA CYS A 243 -10.23 -12.30 -6.28
C CYS A 243 -10.41 -13.36 -5.18
N GLU A 244 -10.19 -14.64 -5.51
CA GLU A 244 -10.37 -15.78 -4.60
C GLU A 244 -9.65 -15.60 -3.26
N ARG A 245 -8.39 -15.15 -3.29
CA ARG A 245 -7.62 -14.90 -2.07
C ARG A 245 -8.25 -13.84 -1.18
N ALA A 246 -8.86 -12.80 -1.74
CA ALA A 246 -9.50 -11.75 -0.95
C ALA A 246 -10.80 -12.25 -0.30
N LEU A 247 -11.55 -13.10 -1.00
CA LEU A 247 -12.74 -13.78 -0.47
C LEU A 247 -12.37 -14.74 0.68
N GLU A 248 -11.25 -15.45 0.58
CA GLU A 248 -10.72 -16.28 1.66
C GLU A 248 -10.31 -15.44 2.86
N VAL A 249 -9.51 -14.38 2.66
CA VAL A 249 -9.08 -13.48 3.73
C VAL A 249 -10.28 -12.84 4.43
N ALA A 250 -11.33 -12.47 3.69
CA ALA A 250 -12.54 -11.93 4.27
C ALA A 250 -13.21 -12.91 5.23
N ARG A 251 -13.33 -14.18 4.82
CA ARG A 251 -13.87 -15.26 5.66
C ARG A 251 -12.98 -15.60 6.85
N GLU A 252 -11.67 -15.75 6.64
CA GLU A 252 -10.67 -16.09 7.65
C GLU A 252 -10.57 -15.03 8.76
N ARG A 253 -10.65 -13.74 8.38
CA ARG A 253 -10.39 -12.61 9.27
C ARG A 253 -11.64 -11.82 9.64
N GLY A 254 -12.82 -12.28 9.25
CA GLY A 254 -14.12 -11.71 9.62
C GLY A 254 -14.40 -10.33 9.00
N VAL A 255 -13.93 -10.08 7.77
CA VAL A 255 -14.28 -8.87 7.02
C VAL A 255 -15.71 -9.01 6.53
N ARG A 256 -16.60 -8.09 6.92
CA ARG A 256 -18.01 -8.14 6.53
C ARG A 256 -18.20 -7.67 5.08
N ILE A 257 -18.67 -8.56 4.21
CA ILE A 257 -19.06 -8.26 2.82
C ILE A 257 -20.58 -8.45 2.70
N PRO A 258 -21.38 -7.36 2.65
CA PRO A 258 -22.84 -7.47 2.70
C PRO A 258 -23.50 -8.25 1.54
N MET A 259 -22.84 -8.32 0.39
CA MET A 259 -23.38 -8.96 -0.82
C MET A 259 -23.12 -10.47 -0.87
N GLU A 260 -22.26 -10.99 0.01
CA GLU A 260 -22.14 -12.45 0.18
C GLU A 260 -23.25 -12.96 1.11
N PRO A 261 -23.81 -14.16 0.87
CA PRO A 261 -24.62 -14.82 1.88
C PRO A 261 -23.77 -14.92 3.15
N GLY A 262 -24.23 -14.30 4.23
CA GLY A 262 -23.56 -14.45 5.53
C GLY A 262 -23.48 -15.92 5.94
N PRO A 263 -22.62 -16.26 6.92
CA PRO A 263 -22.69 -17.57 7.57
C PRO A 263 -24.09 -17.84 8.14
#